data_AF-A0A2C6M745-F1
#
_entry.id   AF-A0A2C6M745-F1
#
_cell.length_a   1.000
_cell.length_b   1.000
_cell.length_c   1.000
_cell.angle_alpha   90.00
_cell.angle_beta   90.00
_cell.angle_gamma   90.00
#
_symmetry.space_group_name_H-M   'P 1'
#
loop_
_entity.id
_entity.type
_entity.pdbx_description
1 polymer ?
#
loop_
_entity_poly.entity_id
_entity_poly.type
_entity_poly.pdbx_seq_one_letter_code
_entity_poly.pdbx_strand_id
1 'polypeptide(L)'
;MTKTETAKLLSYITAVYPNIDIRQGTIEAWHDLLNDIPYEIAKAAVKKVLAEQEILCLPAVGKIRAAAVELTTPRLPSASEAWGEVTRAMRLYGYYRPDEALASMSPATAAVVKRFGWREMCACEEPEVLRGQFRMAYEQYAAREREMAIMPADIRQLINGVAERLMLETG
;
A
#
# COMPACT_ATOMS: atom_id res chain seq x y z
N MET A 1 5.07 -15.56 -10.66
CA MET A 1 5.82 -15.89 -11.88
C MET A 1 6.76 -17.08 -11.62
N THR A 2 7.20 -17.78 -12.67
CA THR A 2 8.15 -18.90 -12.60
C THR A 2 9.61 -18.42 -12.60
N LYS A 3 10.56 -19.29 -12.20
CA LYS A 3 12.01 -18.98 -12.27
C LYS A 3 12.47 -18.60 -13.68
N THR A 4 11.93 -19.25 -14.71
CA THR A 4 12.23 -18.92 -16.11
C THR A 4 11.76 -17.51 -16.48
N GLU A 5 10.58 -17.12 -15.99
CA GLU A 5 10.06 -15.75 -16.17
C GLU A 5 10.90 -14.72 -15.39
N THR A 6 11.34 -15.04 -14.18
CA THR A 6 12.28 -14.21 -13.42
C THR A 6 13.60 -14.01 -14.16
N ALA A 7 14.17 -15.09 -14.74
CA ALA A 7 15.38 -15.01 -15.55
C ALA A 7 15.17 -14.09 -16.77
N LYS A 8 14.04 -14.22 -17.48
CA LYS A 8 13.68 -13.32 -18.59
C LYS A 8 13.58 -11.86 -18.15
N LEU A 9 13.01 -11.61 -16.96
CA LEU A 9 12.90 -10.26 -16.41
C LEU A 9 14.29 -9.66 -16.11
N LEU A 10 15.17 -10.43 -15.48
CA LEU A 10 16.55 -10.00 -15.22
C LEU A 10 17.34 -9.77 -16.52
N SER A 11 17.21 -10.65 -17.51
CA SER A 11 17.84 -10.44 -18.83
C SER A 11 17.36 -9.16 -19.50
N TYR A 12 16.09 -8.80 -19.35
CA TYR A 12 15.56 -7.52 -19.84
C TYR A 12 16.20 -6.32 -19.14
N ILE A 13 16.36 -6.38 -17.81
CA ILE A 13 17.00 -5.32 -17.02
C ILE A 13 18.48 -5.16 -17.40
N THR A 14 19.22 -6.27 -17.52
CA THR A 14 20.64 -6.21 -17.91
C THR A 14 20.84 -5.77 -19.36
N ALA A 15 19.86 -5.95 -20.24
CA ALA A 15 19.91 -5.37 -21.58
C ALA A 15 19.83 -3.82 -21.56
N VAL A 16 19.17 -3.24 -20.55
CA VAL A 16 19.14 -1.77 -20.34
C VAL A 16 20.44 -1.30 -19.67
N TYR A 17 21.01 -2.11 -18.78
CA TYR A 17 22.25 -1.82 -18.05
C TYR A 17 23.31 -2.91 -18.31
N PRO A 18 24.00 -2.87 -19.47
CA PRO A 18 24.82 -4.00 -19.97
C PRO A 18 26.05 -4.33 -19.11
N ASN A 19 26.47 -3.43 -18.21
CA ASN A 19 27.62 -3.65 -17.33
C ASN A 19 27.25 -4.34 -16.01
N ILE A 20 26.02 -4.83 -15.86
CA ILE A 20 25.55 -5.54 -14.66
C ILE A 20 25.69 -7.04 -14.88
N ASP A 21 26.49 -7.68 -14.03
CA ASP A 21 26.65 -9.13 -14.02
C ASP A 21 25.66 -9.81 -13.06
N ILE A 22 24.98 -10.86 -13.53
CA ILE A 22 24.03 -11.64 -12.74
C ILE A 22 24.80 -12.76 -12.05
N ARG A 23 25.06 -12.59 -10.75
CA ARG A 23 25.74 -13.61 -9.93
C ARG A 23 24.87 -14.85 -9.76
N GLN A 24 25.52 -15.98 -9.50
CA GLN A 24 24.83 -17.21 -9.08
C GLN A 24 23.96 -16.96 -7.85
N GLY A 25 22.74 -17.48 -7.82
CA GLY A 25 21.77 -17.24 -6.74
C GLY A 25 20.87 -16.01 -6.95
N THR A 26 21.19 -15.12 -7.90
CA THR A 26 20.39 -13.90 -8.12
C THR A 26 18.99 -14.23 -8.63
N ILE A 27 18.86 -15.18 -9.57
CA ILE A 27 17.56 -15.58 -10.12
C ILE A 27 16.70 -16.20 -9.02
N GLU A 28 17.29 -17.03 -8.16
CA GLU A 28 16.60 -17.67 -7.04
C GLU A 28 16.09 -16.64 -6.03
N ALA A 29 16.94 -15.69 -5.61
CA ALA A 29 16.56 -14.64 -4.67
C ALA A 29 15.47 -13.72 -5.24
N TRP A 30 15.58 -13.34 -6.51
CA TRP A 30 14.56 -12.52 -7.17
C TRP A 30 13.25 -13.26 -7.35
N HIS A 31 13.31 -14.56 -7.65
CA HIS A 31 12.11 -15.39 -7.75
C HIS A 31 11.43 -15.51 -6.40
N ASP A 32 12.18 -15.73 -5.32
CA ASP A 32 11.63 -15.78 -3.96
C ASP A 32 10.85 -14.49 -3.62
N LEU A 33 11.42 -13.33 -3.96
CA LEU A 33 10.82 -12.03 -3.67
C LEU A 33 9.68 -11.59 -4.62
N LEU A 34 9.51 -12.23 -5.77
CA LEU A 34 8.55 -11.80 -6.81
C LEU A 34 7.60 -12.91 -7.29
N ASN A 35 7.71 -14.15 -6.77
CA ASN A 35 6.95 -15.28 -7.29
C ASN A 35 5.42 -15.11 -7.17
N ASP A 36 4.94 -14.28 -6.24
CA ASP A 36 3.54 -13.94 -6.03
C ASP A 36 3.01 -12.92 -7.05
N ILE A 37 3.89 -12.26 -7.81
CA ILE A 37 3.50 -11.27 -8.82
C ILE A 37 3.40 -11.96 -10.20
N PRO A 38 2.29 -11.76 -10.96
CA PRO A 38 2.19 -12.23 -12.35
C PRO A 38 3.26 -11.59 -13.25
N TYR A 39 3.80 -12.35 -14.20
CA TYR A 39 4.93 -11.90 -15.03
C TYR A 39 4.64 -10.58 -15.76
N GLU A 40 3.47 -10.42 -16.38
CA GLU A 40 3.12 -9.19 -17.10
C GLU A 40 3.06 -7.96 -16.20
N ILE A 41 2.57 -8.12 -14.96
CA ILE A 41 2.55 -7.04 -13.96
C ILE A 41 3.98 -6.71 -13.54
N ALA A 42 4.82 -7.71 -13.27
CA ALA A 42 6.21 -7.48 -12.90
C ALA A 42 7.01 -6.80 -14.02
N LYS A 43 6.77 -7.18 -15.27
CA LYS A 43 7.38 -6.55 -16.44
C LYS A 43 6.94 -5.08 -16.59
N ALA A 44 5.65 -4.79 -16.42
CA ALA A 44 5.14 -3.42 -16.41
C ALA A 44 5.73 -2.59 -15.26
N ALA A 45 5.83 -3.19 -14.07
CA ALA A 45 6.43 -2.57 -12.89
C ALA A 45 7.91 -2.25 -13.10
N VAL A 46 8.69 -3.18 -13.67
CA VAL A 46 10.09 -2.95 -14.05
C VAL A 46 10.19 -1.80 -15.04
N LYS A 47 9.38 -1.79 -16.10
CA LYS A 47 9.39 -0.68 -17.08
C LYS A 47 9.14 0.68 -16.41
N LYS A 48 8.18 0.74 -15.49
CA LYS A 48 7.90 1.96 -14.72
C LYS A 48 9.12 2.39 -13.89
N VAL A 49 9.69 1.47 -13.11
CA VAL A 49 10.87 1.77 -12.28
C VAL A 49 12.05 2.23 -13.14
N LEU A 50 12.33 1.56 -14.25
CA LEU A 50 13.44 1.91 -15.14
C LEU A 50 13.23 3.26 -15.84
N ALA A 51 11.99 3.67 -16.11
CA ALA A 51 11.69 4.97 -16.69
C ALA A 51 11.95 6.14 -15.71
N GLU A 52 11.84 5.90 -14.40
CA GLU A 52 12.07 6.89 -13.35
C GLU A 52 13.49 6.80 -12.76
N GLN A 53 14.22 5.72 -13.04
CA GLN A 53 15.51 5.44 -12.43
C GLN A 53 16.65 6.17 -13.17
N GLU A 54 17.27 7.11 -12.47
CA GLU A 54 18.39 7.89 -12.98
C GLU A 54 19.75 7.17 -12.82
N ILE A 55 19.86 6.26 -11.84
CA ILE A 55 21.09 5.55 -11.51
C ILE A 55 21.20 4.27 -12.36
N LEU A 56 22.34 4.08 -13.03
CA LEU A 56 22.62 2.91 -13.88
C LEU A 56 23.01 1.68 -13.04
N CYS A 57 22.06 1.14 -12.26
CA CYS A 57 22.26 -0.03 -11.40
C CYS A 57 21.04 -0.97 -11.42
N LEU A 58 21.19 -2.14 -10.81
CA LEU A 58 20.08 -3.09 -10.71
C LEU A 58 18.99 -2.48 -9.80
N PRO A 59 17.74 -2.35 -10.28
CA PRO A 59 16.68 -1.75 -9.49
C PRO A 59 16.42 -2.57 -8.22
N ALA A 60 16.15 -1.87 -7.12
CA ALA A 60 15.77 -2.52 -5.88
C ALA A 60 14.45 -3.29 -6.07
N VAL A 61 14.42 -4.56 -5.66
CA VAL A 61 13.22 -5.41 -5.79
C VAL A 61 12.01 -4.78 -5.10
N GLY A 62 12.21 -4.10 -3.96
CA GLY A 62 11.16 -3.34 -3.27
C GLY A 62 10.53 -2.23 -4.13
N LYS A 63 11.30 -1.55 -4.99
CA LYS A 63 10.75 -0.56 -5.93
C LYS A 63 9.87 -1.22 -6.99
N ILE A 64 10.29 -2.39 -7.49
CA ILE A 64 9.49 -3.17 -8.44
C ILE A 64 8.18 -3.61 -7.79
N ARG A 65 8.23 -4.11 -6.55
CA ARG A 65 7.01 -4.48 -5.81
C ARG A 65 6.11 -3.28 -5.56
N ALA A 66 6.66 -2.14 -5.17
CA ALA A 66 5.88 -0.90 -5.02
C ALA A 66 5.20 -0.48 -6.32
N ALA A 67 5.92 -0.51 -7.44
CA ALA A 67 5.34 -0.23 -8.75
C ALA A 67 4.26 -1.26 -9.15
N ALA A 68 4.44 -2.54 -8.83
CA ALA A 68 3.45 -3.58 -9.08
C ALA A 68 2.16 -3.31 -8.28
N VAL A 69 2.28 -2.98 -6.99
CA VAL A 69 1.15 -2.61 -6.13
C VAL A 69 0.40 -1.41 -6.69
N GLU A 70 1.11 -0.37 -7.14
CA GLU A 70 0.48 0.81 -7.74
C GLU A 70 -0.24 0.50 -9.06
N LEU A 71 0.22 -0.49 -9.83
CA LEU A 71 -0.42 -0.89 -11.08
C LEU A 71 -1.67 -1.74 -10.85
N THR A 72 -1.74 -2.51 -9.75
CA THR A 72 -2.83 -3.45 -9.50
C THR A 72 -3.84 -2.95 -8.48
N THR A 73 -3.48 -1.99 -7.64
CA THR A 73 -4.31 -1.53 -6.52
C THR A 73 -4.98 -0.21 -6.88
N PRO A 74 -6.30 -0.07 -6.68
CA PRO A 74 -6.97 1.21 -6.80
C PRO A 74 -6.27 2.27 -5.94
N ARG A 75 -6.11 3.48 -6.50
CA ARG A 75 -5.56 4.62 -5.76
C ARG A 75 -6.42 4.89 -4.52
N LEU A 76 -5.79 4.90 -3.35
CA LEU A 76 -6.41 5.42 -2.14
C LEU A 76 -6.65 6.94 -2.29
N PRO A 77 -7.76 7.48 -1.77
CA PRO A 77 -7.96 8.92 -1.75
C PRO A 77 -6.81 9.57 -0.97
N SER A 78 -6.39 10.75 -1.41
CA SER A 78 -5.51 11.61 -0.62
C SER A 78 -6.20 12.03 0.67
N ALA A 79 -5.43 12.43 1.69
CA ALA A 79 -6.00 12.88 2.95
C ALA A 79 -7.01 14.04 2.78
N SER A 80 -6.78 14.92 1.80
CA SER A 80 -7.70 16.00 1.45
C SER A 80 -9.00 15.48 0.81
N GLU A 81 -8.93 14.51 -0.09
CA GLU A 81 -10.12 13.88 -0.69
C GLU A 81 -10.93 13.12 0.37
N ALA A 82 -10.24 12.35 1.22
CA ALA A 82 -10.85 11.64 2.34
C ALA A 82 -11.54 12.60 3.33
N TRP A 83 -10.89 13.72 3.68
CA TRP A 83 -11.52 14.75 4.49
C TRP A 83 -12.76 15.38 3.81
N GLY A 84 -12.71 15.52 2.48
CA GLY A 84 -13.87 15.93 1.68
C GLY A 84 -15.05 14.95 1.81
N GLU A 85 -14.79 13.64 1.86
CA GLU A 85 -15.81 12.63 2.14
C GLU A 85 -16.39 12.77 3.55
N VAL A 86 -15.53 12.93 4.56
CA VAL A 86 -15.94 13.11 5.96
C VAL A 86 -16.85 14.33 6.12
N THR A 87 -16.40 15.49 5.65
CA THR A 87 -17.16 16.75 5.77
C THR A 87 -18.49 16.70 5.01
N ARG A 88 -18.52 16.05 3.84
CA ARG A 88 -19.77 15.79 3.12
C ARG A 88 -20.72 14.90 3.92
N ALA A 89 -20.21 13.81 4.48
CA ALA A 89 -20.99 12.90 5.31
C ALA A 89 -21.52 13.61 6.57
N MET A 90 -20.73 14.47 7.21
CA MET A 90 -21.17 15.25 8.38
C MET A 90 -22.36 16.14 8.05
N ARG A 91 -22.35 16.79 6.87
CA ARG A 91 -23.44 17.64 6.40
C ARG A 91 -24.71 16.86 6.08
N LEU A 92 -24.59 15.64 5.53
CA LEU A 92 -25.73 14.85 5.05
C LEU A 92 -26.38 13.99 6.15
N TYR A 93 -25.56 13.39 7.01
CA TYR A 93 -26.01 12.38 7.97
C TYR A 93 -26.03 12.91 9.41
N GLY A 94 -25.22 13.94 9.70
CA GLY A 94 -25.12 14.54 11.02
C GLY A 94 -24.75 13.54 12.12
N TYR A 95 -25.03 13.93 13.36
CA TYR A 95 -24.62 13.19 14.55
C TYR A 95 -25.25 11.79 14.69
N TYR A 96 -26.50 11.63 14.22
CA TYR A 96 -27.34 10.49 14.59
C TYR A 96 -27.30 9.31 13.61
N ARG A 97 -26.69 9.45 12.43
CA ARG A 97 -26.69 8.43 11.37
C ARG A 97 -25.26 7.96 11.02
N PRO A 98 -24.50 7.40 11.99
CA PRO A 98 -23.11 7.00 11.77
C PRO A 98 -22.96 5.89 10.73
N ASP A 99 -23.87 4.92 10.69
CA ASP A 99 -23.75 3.78 9.78
C ASP A 99 -23.87 4.20 8.31
N GLU A 100 -24.82 5.09 8.02
CA GLU A 100 -25.01 5.64 6.66
C GLU A 100 -23.87 6.57 6.27
N ALA A 101 -23.34 7.34 7.23
CA ALA A 101 -22.15 8.16 7.01
C ALA A 101 -20.94 7.29 6.61
N LEU A 102 -20.65 6.24 7.38
CA LEU A 102 -19.53 5.33 7.14
C LEU A 102 -19.70 4.54 5.83
N ALA A 103 -20.92 4.18 5.45
CA ALA A 103 -21.20 3.52 4.19
C ALA A 103 -21.02 4.44 2.97
N SER A 104 -21.09 5.76 3.15
CA SER A 104 -21.01 6.75 2.06
C SER A 104 -19.59 7.15 1.65
N MET A 105 -18.57 6.70 2.38
CA MET A 105 -17.17 7.08 2.20
C MET A 105 -16.33 5.90 1.73
N SER A 106 -15.10 6.17 1.25
CA SER A 106 -14.21 5.09 0.85
C SER A 106 -13.87 4.17 2.04
N PRO A 107 -13.58 2.87 1.82
CA PRO A 107 -13.25 1.96 2.90
C PRO A 107 -12.09 2.44 3.79
N ALA A 108 -11.09 3.08 3.19
CA ALA A 108 -9.96 3.67 3.92
C ALA A 108 -10.38 4.86 4.79
N THR A 109 -11.20 5.77 4.25
CA THR A 109 -11.78 6.87 5.02
C THR A 109 -12.59 6.34 6.21
N ALA A 110 -13.49 5.38 5.97
CA ALA A 110 -14.33 4.78 7.00
C ALA A 110 -13.50 4.11 8.11
N ALA A 111 -12.42 3.42 7.75
CA ALA A 111 -11.54 2.78 8.72
C ALA A 111 -10.90 3.78 9.69
N VAL A 112 -10.48 4.95 9.19
CA VAL A 112 -9.89 6.01 10.02
C VAL A 112 -10.97 6.70 10.86
N VAL A 113 -12.12 7.05 10.27
CA VAL A 113 -13.24 7.67 10.99
C VAL A 113 -13.74 6.81 12.14
N LYS A 114 -13.82 5.49 11.95
CA LYS A 114 -14.20 4.55 13.01
C LYS A 114 -13.28 4.59 14.24
N ARG A 115 -11.98 4.87 14.04
CA ARG A 115 -10.99 4.98 15.14
C ARG A 115 -11.13 6.28 15.92
N PHE A 116 -11.55 7.35 15.26
CA PHE A 116 -11.83 8.63 15.91
C PHE A 116 -13.17 8.61 16.67
N GLY A 117 -14.16 7.91 16.12
CA GLY A 117 -15.53 7.94 16.60
C GLY A 117 -16.34 9.03 15.89
N TRP A 118 -17.42 8.63 15.21
CA TRP A 118 -18.21 9.55 14.38
C TRP A 118 -18.84 10.69 15.19
N ARG A 119 -19.39 10.35 16.36
CA ARG A 119 -20.11 11.31 17.21
C ARG A 119 -19.15 12.33 17.81
N GLU A 120 -17.98 11.86 18.22
CA GLU A 120 -16.88 12.66 18.76
C GLU A 120 -16.39 13.66 17.71
N MET A 121 -16.21 13.19 16.47
CA MET A 121 -15.87 14.06 15.35
C MET A 121 -16.96 15.10 15.06
N CYS A 122 -18.25 14.72 15.09
CA CYS A 122 -19.37 15.65 14.87
C CYS A 122 -19.53 16.67 16.01
N ALA A 123 -19.18 16.32 17.25
CA ALA A 123 -19.27 17.19 18.42
C ALA A 123 -18.03 18.08 18.61
N CYS A 124 -17.00 17.94 17.77
CA CYS A 124 -15.77 18.70 17.89
C CYS A 124 -15.98 20.18 17.57
N GLU A 125 -15.62 21.05 18.51
CA GLU A 125 -15.72 22.52 18.36
C GLU A 125 -14.50 23.14 17.65
N GLU A 126 -13.43 22.36 17.43
CA GLU A 126 -12.18 22.79 16.79
C GLU A 126 -11.95 22.08 15.45
N PRO A 127 -12.72 22.41 14.39
CA PRO A 127 -12.72 21.66 13.12
C PRO A 127 -11.38 21.68 12.39
N GLU A 128 -10.59 22.76 12.50
CA GLU A 128 -9.27 22.83 11.87
C GLU A 128 -8.24 21.94 12.58
N VAL A 129 -8.32 21.83 13.91
CA VAL A 129 -7.48 20.90 14.68
C VAL A 129 -7.86 19.46 14.35
N LEU A 130 -9.16 19.16 14.33
CA LEU A 130 -9.67 17.84 13.94
C LEU A 130 -9.21 17.46 12.52
N ARG A 131 -9.28 18.39 11.57
CA ARG A 131 -8.79 18.18 10.20
C ARG A 131 -7.30 17.83 10.18
N GLY A 132 -6.48 18.54 10.96
CA GLY A 132 -5.05 18.26 11.10
C GLY A 132 -4.78 16.87 11.65
N GLN A 133 -5.45 16.50 12.75
CA GLN A 133 -5.33 15.19 13.38
C GLN A 133 -5.81 14.06 12.47
N PHE A 134 -6.95 14.25 11.80
CA PHE A 134 -7.48 13.31 10.82
C PHE A 134 -6.48 13.08 9.68
N ARG A 135 -5.94 14.18 9.11
CA ARG A 135 -4.94 14.10 8.05
C ARG A 135 -3.73 13.26 8.48
N MET A 136 -3.16 13.53 9.65
CA MET A 136 -2.03 12.78 10.18
C MET A 136 -2.35 11.29 10.33
N ALA A 137 -3.49 10.97 10.95
CA ALA A 137 -3.91 9.59 11.15
C ALA A 137 -4.20 8.86 9.82
N TYR A 138 -4.79 9.55 8.85
CA TYR A 138 -5.06 9.01 7.54
C TYR A 138 -3.78 8.76 6.74
N GLU A 139 -2.83 9.69 6.75
CA GLU A 139 -1.53 9.50 6.09
C GLU A 139 -0.77 8.32 6.70
N GLN A 140 -0.80 8.16 8.04
CA GLN A 140 -0.23 6.99 8.71
C GLN A 140 -0.93 5.69 8.33
N TYR A 141 -2.27 5.70 8.26
CA TYR A 141 -3.06 4.55 7.81
C TYR A 141 -2.70 4.17 6.36
N ALA A 142 -2.71 5.12 5.44
CA ALA A 142 -2.39 4.90 4.04
C ALA A 142 -0.95 4.40 3.85
N ALA A 143 0.01 4.92 4.63
CA ALA A 143 1.38 4.44 4.62
C ALA A 143 1.47 2.98 5.08
N ARG A 144 0.73 2.61 6.15
CA ARG A 144 0.68 1.24 6.66
C ARG A 144 0.07 0.27 5.64
N GLU A 145 -1.05 0.64 5.02
CA GLU A 145 -1.70 -0.17 3.98
C GLU A 145 -0.75 -0.39 2.79
N ARG A 146 -0.05 0.66 2.38
CA ARG A 146 0.94 0.58 1.30
C ARG A 146 2.14 -0.30 1.68
N GLU A 147 2.66 -0.16 2.88
CA GLU A 147 3.74 -1.01 3.41
C GLU A 147 3.33 -2.49 3.36
N MET A 148 2.16 -2.82 3.91
CA MET A 148 1.65 -4.19 3.92
C MET A 148 1.39 -4.74 2.50
N ALA A 149 0.88 -3.91 1.59
CA ALA A 149 0.65 -4.30 0.20
C ALA A 149 1.95 -4.61 -0.56
N ILE A 150 3.04 -3.90 -0.25
CA ILE A 150 4.36 -4.13 -0.85
C ILE A 150 5.00 -5.43 -0.36
N MET A 151 4.72 -5.87 0.87
CA MET A 151 5.33 -7.09 1.40
C MET A 151 4.95 -8.34 0.57
N PRO A 152 5.88 -9.29 0.40
CA PRO A 152 5.59 -10.65 -0.08
C PRO A 152 4.45 -11.31 0.72
N ALA A 153 3.69 -12.18 0.04
CA ALA A 153 2.48 -12.78 0.62
C ALA A 153 2.78 -13.63 1.87
N ASP A 154 3.86 -14.39 1.86
CA ASP A 154 4.36 -15.20 2.98
C ASP A 154 4.77 -14.33 4.18
N ILE A 155 5.49 -13.23 3.93
CA ILE A 155 5.86 -12.27 4.99
C ILE A 155 4.62 -11.61 5.58
N ARG A 156 3.65 -11.24 4.75
CA ARG A 156 2.37 -10.66 5.21
C ARG A 156 1.60 -11.64 6.10
N GLN A 157 1.54 -12.91 5.71
CA GLN A 157 0.91 -13.96 6.51
C GLN A 157 1.62 -14.15 7.85
N LEU A 158 2.96 -14.12 7.86
CA LEU A 158 3.75 -14.22 9.09
C LEU A 158 3.44 -13.06 10.05
N ILE A 159 3.43 -11.82 9.55
CA ILE A 159 3.12 -10.62 10.35
C ILE A 159 1.74 -10.77 11.01
N ASN A 160 0.72 -11.17 10.24
CA ASN A 160 -0.64 -11.33 10.75
C ASN A 160 -0.72 -12.48 11.78
N GLY A 161 -0.12 -13.63 11.50
CA GLY A 161 -0.16 -14.79 12.40
C GLY A 161 0.70 -14.65 13.67
N VAL A 162 1.68 -13.76 13.69
CA VAL A 162 2.41 -13.38 14.93
C VAL A 162 1.56 -12.42 15.77
N ALA A 163 0.91 -11.44 15.14
CA ALA A 163 0.03 -10.50 15.83
C ALA A 163 -1.14 -11.22 16.54
N GLU A 164 -1.79 -12.18 15.87
CA GLU A 164 -2.88 -12.97 16.44
C GLU A 164 -2.46 -13.78 17.67
N ARG A 165 -1.26 -14.40 17.63
CA ARG A 165 -0.74 -15.16 18.77
C ARG A 165 -0.44 -14.29 19.98
N LEU A 166 0.18 -13.14 19.78
CA LEU A 166 0.50 -12.20 20.87
C LEU A 166 -0.76 -11.63 21.53
N MET A 167 -1.83 -11.41 20.76
CA MET A 167 -3.13 -10.99 21.30
C MET A 167 -3.83 -12.06 22.13
N LEU A 168 -3.64 -13.35 21.81
CA LEU A 168 -4.20 -14.47 22.58
C LEU A 168 -3.44 -14.75 23.88
N GLU A 169 -2.16 -14.39 23.95
CA GLU A 169 -1.34 -14.55 25.16
C GLU A 169 -1.50 -13.39 26.17
N THR A 170 -2.15 -12.29 25.77
CA THR A 170 -2.33 -11.08 26.59
C THR A 170 -3.78 -10.81 27.02
N GLY A 171 -4.73 -11.70 26.69
CA GLY A 171 -6.13 -11.66 27.13
C GLY A 171 -6.45 -12.75 28.15
#